data_AF-A0A8D8V967-F1
#
_entry.id   AF-A0A8D8V967-F1
#
_cell.length_a   1.000
_cell.length_b   1.000
_cell.length_c   1.000
_cell.angle_alpha   90.00
_cell.angle_beta   90.00
_cell.angle_gamma   90.00
#
_symmetry.space_group_name_H-M   'P 1'
#
loop_
_entity.id
_entity.type
_entity.pdbx_description
1 polymer ?
#
loop_
_entity_poly.entity_id
_entity_poly.type
_entity_poly.pdbx_seq_one_letter_code
_entity_poly.pdbx_strand_id
1 'polypeptide(L)'
;MESQSVLDNFDNLRKPPKFHHACCKLIKHLDRSQQNKGKAEVLSQEMKYALKRLIRGMGSADQGTVVGFSACLAALLKSHSDIINISTIHEYVESELELKSSLLRGEEGIVTFGRVLVYGCIIRSDIMNQLNKEEKSFILDQLLLFCYKRSYVSGPVYYYIENFLKIVNFDKKYVKIVLSHVLNNKFHMNIDMLHLLLTLQNVNLPSLMATTQSKAFAIASSLPNIYELDTVTEFVNILTVRLYLVVHYNSSVAGHGA
;
A
#
# COMPACT_ATOMS: atom_id res chain seq x y z
N MET A 1 -7.19 -20.42 37.29
CA MET A 1 -6.69 -19.65 36.13
C MET A 1 -7.79 -19.63 35.10
N GLU A 2 -8.57 -18.55 35.02
CA GLU A 2 -9.64 -18.42 34.03
C GLU A 2 -9.04 -18.53 32.62
N SER A 3 -9.57 -19.43 31.79
CA SER A 3 -9.17 -19.51 30.40
C SER A 3 -9.67 -18.25 29.70
N GLN A 4 -8.78 -17.26 29.51
CA GLN A 4 -9.06 -16.13 28.64
C GLN A 4 -9.50 -16.68 27.29
N SER A 5 -10.72 -16.31 26.88
CA SER A 5 -11.26 -16.70 25.59
C SER A 5 -10.40 -16.07 24.49
N VAL A 6 -10.29 -16.74 23.35
CA VAL A 6 -9.62 -16.20 22.16
C VAL A 6 -10.21 -14.84 21.76
N LEU A 7 -11.51 -14.65 22.05
CA LEU A 7 -12.23 -13.40 21.85
C LEU A 7 -11.67 -12.25 22.71
N ASP A 8 -11.24 -12.54 23.94
CA ASP A 8 -10.64 -11.54 24.84
C ASP A 8 -9.35 -10.96 24.25
N ASN A 9 -8.61 -11.76 23.46
CA ASN A 9 -7.41 -11.26 22.79
C ASN A 9 -7.79 -10.19 21.75
N PHE A 10 -8.86 -10.39 20.97
CA PHE A 10 -9.32 -9.38 20.00
C PHE A 10 -9.77 -8.08 20.65
N ASP A 11 -10.45 -8.16 21.81
CA ASP A 11 -10.87 -6.95 22.52
C ASP A 11 -9.67 -6.20 23.14
N ASN A 12 -8.64 -6.93 23.55
CA ASN A 12 -7.40 -6.36 24.05
C ASN A 12 -6.50 -5.78 22.94
N LEU A 13 -6.64 -6.22 21.68
CA LEU A 13 -5.95 -5.61 20.54
C LEU A 13 -6.35 -4.13 20.37
N ARG A 14 -7.56 -3.74 20.77
CA ARG A 14 -8.06 -2.36 20.62
C ARG A 14 -7.49 -1.38 21.65
N LYS A 15 -6.78 -1.87 22.67
CA LYS A 15 -6.41 -1.11 23.86
C LYS A 15 -4.88 -0.93 23.94
N PRO A 16 -4.33 0.25 23.63
CA PRO A 16 -2.97 0.60 24.06
C PRO A 16 -2.92 0.58 25.61
N PRO A 17 -1.90 0.00 26.28
CA PRO A 17 -0.66 -0.61 25.77
C PRO A 17 -0.72 -2.14 25.59
N LYS A 18 -1.88 -2.77 25.78
CA LYS A 18 -2.03 -4.23 25.88
C LYS A 18 -2.00 -4.97 24.54
N PHE A 19 -2.12 -4.24 23.42
CA PHE A 19 -2.25 -4.86 22.09
C PHE A 19 -1.06 -5.76 21.71
N HIS A 20 0.17 -5.41 22.10
CA HIS A 20 1.34 -6.24 21.76
C HIS A 20 1.26 -7.63 22.42
N HIS A 21 0.97 -7.68 23.71
CA HIS A 21 0.79 -8.94 24.44
C HIS A 21 -0.41 -9.75 23.92
N ALA A 22 -1.51 -9.06 23.59
CA ALA A 22 -2.69 -9.69 23.01
C ALA A 22 -2.40 -10.29 21.63
N CYS A 23 -1.61 -9.60 20.79
CA CYS A 23 -1.15 -10.10 19.51
C CYS A 23 -0.31 -11.38 19.67
N CYS A 24 0.69 -11.38 20.56
CA CYS A 24 1.50 -12.57 20.82
C CYS A 24 0.67 -13.75 21.34
N LYS A 25 -0.30 -13.50 22.22
CA LYS A 25 -1.22 -14.53 22.72
C LYS A 25 -2.09 -15.09 21.61
N LEU A 26 -2.63 -14.24 20.75
CA LEU A 26 -3.45 -14.65 19.62
C LEU A 26 -2.63 -15.50 18.65
N ILE A 27 -1.45 -15.06 18.23
CA ILE A 27 -0.59 -15.83 17.32
C ILE A 27 -0.25 -17.20 17.92
N LYS A 28 0.19 -17.27 19.18
CA LYS A 28 0.48 -18.55 19.85
C LYS A 28 -0.71 -19.50 19.90
N HIS A 29 -1.92 -18.96 20.06
CA HIS A 29 -3.14 -19.76 20.02
C HIS A 29 -3.42 -20.27 18.60
N LEU A 30 -3.26 -19.42 17.58
CA LEU A 30 -3.42 -19.79 16.18
C LEU A 30 -2.36 -20.82 15.72
N ASP A 31 -1.13 -20.75 16.21
CA ASP A 31 -0.09 -21.76 15.93
C ASP A 31 -0.53 -23.16 16.39
N ARG A 32 -1.09 -23.25 17.61
CA ARG A 32 -1.62 -24.51 18.17
C ARG A 32 -2.82 -25.01 17.37
N SER A 33 -3.70 -24.10 16.97
CA SER A 33 -4.83 -24.41 16.10
C SER A 33 -4.40 -24.97 14.76
N GLN A 34 -3.37 -24.35 14.17
CA GLN A 34 -2.82 -24.71 12.88
C GLN A 34 -2.13 -26.09 12.92
N GLN A 35 -1.52 -26.46 14.05
CA GLN A 35 -0.97 -27.80 14.27
C GLN A 35 -2.05 -28.88 14.42
N ASN A 36 -3.22 -28.52 14.97
CA ASN A 36 -4.34 -29.44 15.22
C ASN A 36 -5.36 -29.49 14.07
N LYS A 37 -5.10 -28.82 12.94
CA LYS A 37 -6.01 -28.77 11.80
C LYS A 37 -6.18 -30.16 11.14
N GLY A 38 -7.32 -30.37 10.50
CA GLY A 38 -7.53 -31.58 9.69
C GLY A 38 -6.56 -31.66 8.52
N LYS A 39 -6.11 -32.87 8.16
CA LYS A 39 -5.13 -33.09 7.07
C LYS A 39 -5.51 -32.48 5.72
N ALA A 40 -6.80 -32.28 5.47
CA ALA A 40 -7.32 -31.69 4.23
C ALA A 40 -7.30 -30.14 4.21
N GLU A 41 -7.07 -29.47 5.34
CA GLU A 41 -7.14 -28.01 5.42
C GLU A 41 -5.77 -27.35 5.34
N VAL A 42 -5.64 -26.32 4.50
CA VAL A 42 -4.42 -25.48 4.44
C VAL A 42 -4.33 -24.56 5.66
N LEU A 43 -5.45 -23.95 6.06
CA LEU A 43 -5.56 -23.09 7.26
C LEU A 43 -6.61 -23.67 8.21
N SER A 44 -6.32 -23.66 9.51
CA SER A 44 -7.32 -24.02 10.53
C SER A 44 -8.51 -23.06 10.51
N GLN A 45 -9.65 -23.50 11.01
CA GLN A 45 -10.85 -22.67 11.09
C GLN A 45 -10.65 -21.43 11.96
N GLU A 46 -9.88 -21.52 13.04
CA GLU A 46 -9.57 -20.37 13.90
C GLU A 46 -8.63 -19.38 13.19
N MET A 47 -7.68 -19.85 12.37
CA MET A 47 -6.83 -19.00 11.54
C MET A 47 -7.66 -18.23 10.50
N LYS A 48 -8.56 -18.92 9.80
CA LYS A 48 -9.50 -18.29 8.84
C LYS A 48 -10.36 -17.23 9.53
N TYR A 49 -10.92 -17.58 10.70
CA TYR A 49 -11.71 -16.66 11.51
C TYR A 49 -10.90 -15.42 11.92
N ALA A 50 -9.67 -15.63 12.41
CA ALA A 50 -8.81 -14.54 12.84
C ALA A 50 -8.44 -13.61 11.69
N LEU A 51 -8.08 -14.15 10.52
CA LEU A 51 -7.79 -13.35 9.32
C LEU A 51 -8.99 -12.48 8.93
N LYS A 52 -10.19 -13.07 8.81
CA LYS A 52 -11.41 -12.32 8.49
C LYS A 52 -11.68 -11.23 9.52
N ARG A 53 -11.59 -11.56 10.81
CA ARG A 53 -11.85 -10.62 11.90
C ARG A 53 -10.84 -9.47 11.92
N LEU A 54 -9.56 -9.77 11.70
CA LEU A 54 -8.49 -8.76 11.62
C LEU A 54 -8.73 -7.83 10.42
N ILE A 55 -8.96 -8.39 9.23
CA ILE A 55 -9.23 -7.63 8.00
C ILE A 55 -10.46 -6.75 8.16
N ARG A 56 -11.58 -7.28 8.67
CA ARG A 56 -12.80 -6.50 8.93
C ARG A 56 -12.56 -5.33 9.88
N GLY A 57 -11.77 -5.54 10.93
CA GLY A 57 -11.47 -4.50 11.91
C GLY A 57 -10.68 -3.31 11.35
N MET A 58 -10.02 -3.48 10.19
CA MET A 58 -9.34 -2.39 9.48
C MET A 58 -10.32 -1.36 8.91
N GLY A 59 -11.58 -1.76 8.66
CA GLY A 59 -12.68 -0.87 8.25
C GLY A 59 -13.44 -0.25 9.43
N SER A 60 -12.82 -0.14 10.61
CA SER A 60 -13.44 0.47 11.79
C SER A 60 -13.20 1.99 11.84
N ALA A 61 -14.17 2.73 12.38
CA ALA A 61 -13.99 4.13 12.74
C ALA A 61 -13.11 4.31 14.00
N ASP A 62 -12.93 3.26 14.81
CA ASP A 62 -12.12 3.30 16.02
C ASP A 62 -10.63 3.12 15.71
N GLN A 63 -9.84 4.19 15.92
CA GLN A 63 -8.40 4.18 15.64
C GLN A 63 -7.65 3.13 16.46
N GLY A 64 -8.06 2.87 17.71
CA GLY A 64 -7.45 1.84 18.55
C GLY A 64 -7.58 0.45 17.93
N THR A 65 -8.76 0.13 17.41
CA THR A 65 -9.03 -1.09 16.64
C THR A 65 -8.16 -1.15 15.39
N VAL A 66 -8.16 -0.12 14.56
CA VAL A 66 -7.40 -0.11 13.29
C VAL A 66 -5.90 -0.32 13.53
N VAL A 67 -5.31 0.37 14.52
CA VAL A 67 -3.89 0.25 14.86
C VAL A 67 -3.56 -1.15 15.40
N GLY A 68 -4.33 -1.64 16.38
CA GLY A 68 -4.06 -2.95 16.98
C GLY A 68 -4.26 -4.11 16.00
N PHE A 69 -5.29 -4.02 15.15
CA PHE A 69 -5.61 -5.05 14.17
C PHE A 69 -4.60 -5.04 13.02
N SER A 70 -4.18 -3.86 12.54
CA SER A 70 -3.15 -3.74 11.50
C SER A 70 -1.80 -4.32 11.96
N ALA A 71 -1.37 -3.95 13.17
CA ALA A 71 -0.13 -4.48 13.74
C ALA A 71 -0.19 -6.00 13.91
N CYS A 72 -1.31 -6.53 14.41
CA CYS A 72 -1.48 -7.96 14.58
C CYS A 72 -1.56 -8.71 13.25
N LEU A 73 -2.24 -8.15 12.23
CA LEU A 73 -2.31 -8.75 10.90
C LEU A 73 -0.93 -8.81 10.25
N ALA A 74 -0.16 -7.72 10.27
CA ALA A 74 1.20 -7.70 9.73
C ALA A 74 2.11 -8.74 10.41
N ALA A 75 2.01 -8.88 11.74
CA ALA A 75 2.76 -9.88 12.49
C ALA A 75 2.33 -11.32 12.16
N LEU A 76 1.01 -11.55 12.00
CA LEU A 76 0.46 -12.85 11.62
C LEU A 76 0.92 -13.27 10.23
N LEU A 77 0.79 -12.38 9.24
CA LEU A 77 1.23 -12.58 7.85
C LEU A 77 2.73 -12.85 7.76
N LYS A 78 3.53 -12.13 8.55
CA LYS A 78 4.98 -12.36 8.61
C LYS A 78 5.31 -13.75 9.18
N SER A 79 4.65 -14.15 10.26
CA SER A 79 4.92 -15.43 10.95
C SER A 79 4.44 -16.66 10.16
N HIS A 80 3.50 -16.48 9.23
CA HIS A 80 2.85 -17.56 8.47
C HIS A 80 2.88 -17.31 6.96
N SER A 81 3.93 -16.63 6.49
CA SER A 81 4.06 -16.26 5.07
C SER A 81 4.11 -17.47 4.14
N ASP A 82 4.52 -18.63 4.64
CA ASP A 82 4.61 -19.91 3.95
C ASP A 82 3.25 -20.59 3.69
N ILE A 83 2.23 -20.29 4.51
CA ILE A 83 0.90 -20.93 4.40
C ILE A 83 -0.22 -19.98 3.99
N ILE A 84 -0.06 -18.66 4.19
CA ILE A 84 -1.07 -17.66 3.83
C ILE A 84 -0.76 -17.12 2.44
N ASN A 85 -1.62 -17.46 1.48
CA ASN A 85 -1.50 -16.97 0.11
C ASN A 85 -2.19 -15.60 -0.07
N ILE A 86 -1.81 -14.89 -1.13
CA ILE A 86 -2.38 -13.58 -1.43
C ILE A 86 -3.84 -13.65 -1.90
N SER A 87 -4.22 -14.73 -2.57
CA SER A 87 -5.58 -14.92 -3.08
C SER A 87 -6.61 -15.04 -1.96
N THR A 88 -6.31 -15.76 -0.88
CA THR A 88 -7.16 -15.85 0.32
C THR A 88 -7.25 -14.50 1.03
N ILE A 89 -6.16 -13.74 1.13
CA ILE A 89 -6.23 -12.39 1.71
C ILE A 89 -7.13 -11.51 0.86
N HIS A 90 -6.98 -11.55 -0.47
CA HIS A 90 -7.81 -10.76 -1.38
C HIS A 90 -9.29 -11.16 -1.29
N GLU A 91 -9.61 -12.46 -1.25
CA GLU A 91 -10.97 -12.95 -1.04
C GLU A 91 -11.59 -12.36 0.24
N TYR A 92 -10.83 -12.33 1.34
CA TYR A 92 -11.31 -11.78 2.61
C TYR A 92 -11.40 -10.25 2.59
N VAL A 93 -10.54 -9.56 1.83
CA VAL A 93 -10.70 -8.12 1.60
C VAL A 93 -11.99 -7.83 0.86
N GLU A 94 -12.31 -8.59 -0.18
CA GLU A 94 -13.55 -8.40 -0.93
C GLU A 94 -14.78 -8.74 -0.07
N SER A 95 -14.73 -9.81 0.73
CA SER A 95 -15.88 -10.23 1.55
C SER A 95 -16.09 -9.38 2.81
N GLU A 96 -15.02 -8.94 3.47
CA GLU A 96 -15.11 -8.23 4.77
C GLU A 96 -15.02 -6.71 4.65
N LEU A 97 -14.45 -6.19 3.55
CA LEU A 97 -14.30 -4.76 3.27
C LEU A 97 -14.94 -4.40 1.93
N GLU A 98 -16.22 -4.76 1.80
CA GLU A 98 -17.02 -4.56 0.60
C GLU A 98 -17.41 -3.08 0.43
N LEU A 99 -17.14 -2.52 -0.76
CA LEU A 99 -17.56 -1.17 -1.13
C LEU A 99 -18.98 -1.21 -1.71
N LYS A 100 -19.99 -1.18 -0.84
CA LYS A 100 -21.41 -1.17 -1.26
C LYS A 100 -21.83 0.21 -1.75
N SER A 101 -22.67 0.25 -2.78
CA SER A 101 -23.25 1.50 -3.31
C SER A 101 -24.12 2.26 -2.29
N SER A 102 -24.59 1.57 -1.24
CA SER A 102 -25.39 2.14 -0.16
C SER A 102 -24.56 2.79 0.96
N LEU A 103 -23.22 2.71 0.92
CA LEU A 103 -22.38 3.30 1.96
C LEU A 103 -22.44 4.83 1.92
N LEU A 104 -22.50 5.45 3.10
CA LEU A 104 -22.33 6.88 3.21
C LEU A 104 -20.89 7.25 2.81
N ARG A 105 -20.71 8.47 2.28
CA ARG A 105 -19.40 8.96 1.79
C ARG A 105 -18.26 8.81 2.81
N GLY A 106 -18.57 8.96 4.09
CA GLY A 106 -17.61 8.78 5.19
C GLY A 106 -17.25 7.31 5.43
N GLU A 107 -18.23 6.42 5.39
CA GLU A 107 -18.05 4.97 5.57
C GLU A 107 -17.25 4.36 4.41
N GLU A 108 -17.55 4.76 3.17
CA GLU A 108 -16.77 4.38 1.98
C GLU A 108 -15.29 4.75 2.15
N GLY A 109 -15.03 5.91 2.76
CA GLY A 109 -13.70 6.39 3.10
C GLY A 109 -12.97 5.50 4.08
N ILE A 110 -13.63 5.10 5.16
CA ILE A 110 -13.09 4.20 6.18
C ILE A 110 -12.80 2.82 5.58
N VAL A 111 -13.72 2.26 4.79
CA VAL A 111 -13.52 0.96 4.11
C VAL A 111 -12.36 1.03 3.13
N THR A 112 -12.28 2.10 2.33
CA THR A 112 -11.17 2.32 1.39
C THR A 112 -9.83 2.40 2.14
N PHE A 113 -9.77 3.12 3.25
CA PHE A 113 -8.58 3.20 4.07
C PHE A 113 -8.19 1.84 4.67
N GLY A 114 -9.17 1.07 5.16
CA GLY A 114 -8.97 -0.29 5.64
C GLY A 114 -8.35 -1.21 4.59
N ARG A 115 -8.82 -1.14 3.34
CA ARG A 115 -8.24 -1.89 2.21
C ARG A 115 -6.76 -1.52 1.97
N VAL A 116 -6.45 -0.23 1.93
CA VAL A 116 -5.08 0.27 1.78
C VAL A 116 -4.17 -0.28 2.88
N LEU A 117 -4.65 -0.28 4.14
CA LEU A 117 -3.87 -0.82 5.25
C LEU A 117 -3.66 -2.33 5.16
N VAL A 118 -4.61 -3.11 4.63
CA VAL A 118 -4.41 -4.56 4.41
C VAL A 118 -3.29 -4.79 3.39
N TYR A 119 -3.30 -4.10 2.26
CA TYR A 119 -2.19 -4.16 1.29
C TYR A 119 -0.87 -3.65 1.89
N GLY A 120 -0.94 -2.64 2.76
CA GLY A 120 0.18 -2.20 3.57
C GLY A 120 0.73 -3.30 4.49
N CYS A 121 -0.14 -4.10 5.13
CA CYS A 121 0.28 -5.24 5.96
C CYS A 121 0.97 -6.32 5.13
N ILE A 122 0.49 -6.59 3.90
CA ILE A 122 1.14 -7.50 2.96
C ILE A 122 2.54 -6.99 2.60
N ILE A 123 2.67 -5.71 2.26
CA ILE A 123 3.96 -5.09 1.90
C ILE A 123 4.95 -5.09 3.07
N ARG A 124 4.47 -4.88 4.29
CA ARG A 124 5.31 -4.92 5.50
C ARG A 124 5.58 -6.34 6.00
N SER A 125 4.95 -7.35 5.41
CA SER A 125 5.20 -8.75 5.68
C SER A 125 6.22 -9.31 4.70
N ASP A 126 6.78 -10.47 5.03
CA ASP A 126 7.73 -11.16 4.15
C ASP A 126 7.04 -11.89 2.97
N ILE A 127 5.70 -11.81 2.85
CA ILE A 127 4.92 -12.42 1.76
C ILE A 127 5.36 -11.89 0.39
N MET A 128 5.67 -10.60 0.27
CA MET A 128 6.07 -9.99 -1.00
C MET A 128 7.26 -10.69 -1.68
N ASN A 129 8.14 -11.31 -0.90
CA ASN A 129 9.32 -12.00 -1.43
C ASN A 129 8.96 -13.31 -2.14
N GLN A 130 7.81 -13.90 -1.78
CA GLN A 130 7.34 -15.18 -2.32
C GLN A 130 6.42 -15.01 -3.54
N LEU A 131 5.89 -13.79 -3.74
CA LEU A 131 4.97 -13.49 -4.83
C LEU A 131 5.65 -13.49 -6.20
N ASN A 132 4.94 -14.03 -7.19
CA ASN A 132 5.33 -13.94 -8.60
C ASN A 132 5.09 -12.52 -9.16
N LYS A 133 5.41 -12.32 -10.44
CA LYS A 133 5.34 -11.00 -11.08
C LYS A 133 3.89 -10.53 -11.24
N GLU A 134 2.97 -11.44 -11.57
CA GLU A 134 1.55 -11.14 -11.73
C GLU A 134 0.93 -10.68 -10.40
N GLU A 135 1.20 -11.41 -9.31
CA GLU A 135 0.73 -11.10 -7.97
C GLU A 135 1.29 -9.76 -7.46
N LYS A 136 2.58 -9.49 -7.68
CA LYS A 136 3.17 -8.17 -7.37
C LYS A 136 2.50 -7.04 -8.14
N SER A 137 2.24 -7.25 -9.43
CA SER A 137 1.52 -6.29 -10.26
C SER A 137 0.10 -6.04 -9.74
N PHE A 138 -0.61 -7.11 -9.37
CA PHE A 138 -1.94 -7.01 -8.77
C PHE A 138 -1.94 -6.12 -7.51
N ILE A 139 -0.99 -6.31 -6.59
CA ILE A 139 -0.90 -5.47 -5.38
C ILE A 139 -0.63 -4.00 -5.72
N LEU A 140 0.25 -3.74 -6.68
CA LEU A 140 0.51 -2.37 -7.12
C LEU A 140 -0.74 -1.73 -7.74
N ASP A 141 -1.46 -2.46 -8.59
CA ASP A 141 -2.68 -1.96 -9.24
C ASP A 141 -3.76 -1.62 -8.21
N GLN A 142 -3.91 -2.45 -7.17
CA GLN A 142 -4.81 -2.18 -6.05
C GLN A 142 -4.44 -0.91 -5.30
N LEU A 143 -3.15 -0.66 -5.03
CA LEU A 143 -2.71 0.59 -4.39
C LEU A 143 -2.98 1.79 -5.28
N LEU A 144 -2.64 1.72 -6.57
CA LEU A 144 -2.83 2.81 -7.53
C LEU A 144 -4.32 3.18 -7.68
N LEU A 145 -5.24 2.21 -7.58
CA LEU A 145 -6.68 2.46 -7.57
C LEU A 145 -7.11 3.41 -6.43
N PHE A 146 -6.41 3.41 -5.30
CA PHE A 146 -6.76 4.19 -4.12
C PHE A 146 -6.06 5.56 -4.03
N CYS A 147 -5.04 5.82 -4.86
CA CYS A 147 -4.26 7.07 -4.85
C CYS A 147 -5.14 8.34 -4.91
N TYR A 148 -6.29 8.27 -5.59
CA TYR A 148 -7.11 9.44 -5.90
C TYR A 148 -8.52 9.41 -5.31
N LYS A 149 -8.87 8.37 -4.54
CA LYS A 149 -10.24 8.27 -3.99
C LYS A 149 -10.53 9.36 -2.95
N ARG A 150 -9.59 9.62 -2.03
CA ARG A 150 -9.69 10.60 -0.96
C ARG A 150 -8.30 11.17 -0.63
N SER A 151 -8.22 12.47 -0.36
CA SER A 151 -6.96 13.15 -0.05
C SER A 151 -6.22 12.53 1.14
N TYR A 152 -6.92 12.20 2.23
CA TYR A 152 -6.32 11.58 3.41
C TYR A 152 -5.88 10.11 3.22
N VAL A 153 -6.31 9.45 2.14
CA VAL A 153 -5.88 8.09 1.79
C VAL A 153 -4.58 8.14 0.97
N SER A 154 -4.37 9.21 0.20
CA SER A 154 -3.27 9.31 -0.76
C SER A 154 -1.89 9.22 -0.11
N GLY A 155 -1.64 9.89 1.02
CA GLY A 155 -0.35 9.80 1.73
C GLY A 155 0.04 8.38 2.12
N PRO A 156 -0.80 7.65 2.87
CA PRO A 156 -0.56 6.24 3.19
C PRO A 156 -0.39 5.35 1.96
N VAL A 157 -1.14 5.58 0.87
CA VAL A 157 -0.97 4.83 -0.39
C VAL A 157 0.43 5.06 -0.98
N TYR A 158 0.86 6.32 -1.13
CA TYR A 158 2.18 6.64 -1.68
C TYR A 158 3.31 6.11 -0.79
N TYR A 159 3.15 6.15 0.53
CA TYR A 159 4.06 5.50 1.46
C TYR A 159 4.19 3.99 1.17
N TYR A 160 3.08 3.28 0.99
CA TYR A 160 3.13 1.85 0.68
C TYR A 160 3.67 1.55 -0.74
N ILE A 161 3.39 2.40 -1.72
CA ILE A 161 3.99 2.30 -3.06
C ILE A 161 5.52 2.42 -2.97
N GLU A 162 6.03 3.38 -2.21
CA GLU A 162 7.47 3.52 -2.00
C GLU A 162 8.09 2.27 -1.38
N ASN A 163 7.45 1.71 -0.34
CA ASN A 163 7.91 0.47 0.29
C ASN A 163 7.84 -0.73 -0.68
N PHE A 164 6.79 -0.84 -1.47
CA PHE A 164 6.69 -1.83 -2.55
C PHE A 164 7.87 -1.70 -3.51
N LEU A 165 8.17 -0.49 -3.97
CA LEU A 165 9.27 -0.23 -4.91
C LEU A 165 10.62 -0.59 -4.30
N LYS A 166 10.85 -0.32 -3.02
CA LYS A 166 12.05 -0.78 -2.30
C LYS A 166 12.18 -2.30 -2.32
N ILE A 167 11.09 -3.05 -2.08
CA ILE A 167 11.11 -4.52 -2.08
C ILE A 167 11.43 -5.08 -3.47
N VAL A 168 10.88 -4.48 -4.53
CA VAL A 168 11.21 -4.88 -5.92
C VAL A 168 12.49 -4.23 -6.44
N ASN A 169 13.32 -3.67 -5.55
CA ASN A 169 14.60 -3.02 -5.87
C ASN A 169 14.47 -1.98 -7.00
N PHE A 170 13.39 -1.20 -6.98
CA PHE A 170 13.06 -0.18 -7.97
C PHE A 170 13.10 -0.70 -9.41
N ASP A 171 12.64 -1.93 -9.64
CA ASP A 171 12.51 -2.50 -10.97
C ASP A 171 11.80 -1.53 -11.93
N LYS A 172 12.46 -1.29 -13.06
CA LYS A 172 12.09 -0.30 -14.08
C LYS A 172 10.65 -0.44 -14.56
N LYS A 173 10.12 -1.66 -14.64
CA LYS A 173 8.74 -1.92 -15.05
C LYS A 173 7.76 -1.27 -14.08
N TYR A 174 7.92 -1.52 -12.79
CA TYR A 174 7.02 -0.99 -11.76
C TYR A 174 7.19 0.51 -11.58
N VAL A 175 8.42 1.03 -11.61
CA VAL A 175 8.67 2.48 -11.58
C VAL A 175 7.96 3.19 -12.74
N LYS A 176 8.03 2.63 -13.96
CA LYS A 176 7.35 3.20 -15.13
C LYS A 176 5.83 3.22 -14.97
N ILE A 177 5.24 2.16 -14.42
CA ILE A 177 3.80 2.08 -14.14
C ILE A 177 3.39 3.18 -13.15
N VAL A 178 4.11 3.30 -12.02
CA VAL A 178 3.85 4.33 -11.00
C VAL A 178 3.98 5.73 -11.59
N LEU A 179 5.08 6.02 -12.29
CA LEU A 179 5.28 7.33 -12.92
C LEU A 179 4.19 7.66 -13.92
N SER A 180 3.81 6.69 -14.76
CA SER A 180 2.75 6.90 -15.75
C SER A 180 1.41 7.19 -15.07
N HIS A 181 1.08 6.48 -13.99
CA HIS A 181 -0.13 6.70 -13.22
C HIS A 181 -0.17 8.06 -12.53
N VAL A 182 0.95 8.47 -11.94
CA VAL A 182 1.11 9.73 -11.22
C VAL A 182 1.10 10.92 -12.19
N LEU A 183 1.90 10.87 -13.26
CA LEU A 183 2.05 11.97 -14.21
C LEU A 183 0.82 12.18 -15.12
N ASN A 184 0.04 11.13 -15.38
CA ASN A 184 -1.19 11.27 -16.14
C ASN A 184 -2.30 11.97 -15.36
N ASN A 185 -2.18 12.09 -14.03
CA ASN A 185 -3.15 12.80 -13.20
C ASN A 185 -2.79 14.28 -13.04
N LYS A 186 -3.07 15.06 -14.09
CA LYS A 186 -2.68 16.47 -14.24
C LYS A 186 -3.25 17.45 -13.19
N PHE A 187 -4.25 17.05 -12.40
CA PHE A 187 -5.05 17.98 -11.57
C PHE A 187 -4.94 17.77 -10.06
N HIS A 188 -4.13 16.80 -9.58
CA HIS A 188 -4.06 16.44 -8.17
C HIS A 188 -2.63 16.21 -7.66
N MET A 189 -1.71 17.11 -7.97
CA MET A 189 -0.40 17.09 -7.31
C MET A 189 -0.54 17.52 -5.85
N ASN A 190 -0.19 16.62 -4.93
CA ASN A 190 -0.15 16.90 -3.49
C ASN A 190 1.27 16.63 -2.94
N ILE A 191 1.49 16.99 -1.68
CA ILE A 191 2.81 16.87 -1.03
C ILE A 191 3.33 15.42 -1.01
N ASP A 192 2.43 14.45 -0.86
CA ASP A 192 2.78 13.03 -0.81
C ASP A 192 3.23 12.50 -2.17
N MET A 193 2.54 12.92 -3.24
CA MET A 193 2.91 12.64 -4.62
C MET A 193 4.26 13.27 -4.96
N LEU A 194 4.48 14.51 -4.52
CA LEU A 194 5.77 15.19 -4.70
C LEU A 194 6.89 14.43 -3.97
N HIS A 195 6.67 14.04 -2.71
CA HIS A 195 7.63 13.23 -1.96
C HIS A 195 7.98 11.93 -2.71
N LEU A 196 6.98 11.20 -3.22
CA LEU A 196 7.22 10.00 -4.02
C LEU A 196 8.08 10.30 -5.26
N LEU A 197 7.77 11.37 -6.01
CA LEU A 197 8.56 11.76 -7.19
C LEU A 197 10.01 12.09 -6.84
N LEU A 198 10.25 12.78 -5.74
CA LEU A 198 11.60 13.09 -5.26
C LEU A 198 12.37 11.84 -4.84
N THR A 199 11.71 10.90 -4.15
CA THR A 199 12.31 9.61 -3.81
C THR A 199 12.70 8.84 -5.07
N LEU A 200 11.87 8.82 -6.11
CA LEU A 200 12.18 8.15 -7.37
C LEU A 200 13.31 8.85 -8.16
N GLN A 201 13.47 10.16 -8.02
CA GLN A 201 14.58 10.90 -8.62
C GLN A 201 15.93 10.52 -8.00
N ASN A 202 15.96 10.31 -6.68
CA ASN A 202 17.18 9.97 -5.95
C ASN A 202 17.63 8.52 -6.13
N VAL A 203 16.76 7.65 -6.65
CA VAL A 203 17.16 6.30 -7.05
C VAL A 203 17.87 6.43 -8.40
N ASN A 204 19.17 6.14 -8.41
CA ASN A 204 19.92 6.00 -9.65
C ASN A 204 19.20 4.97 -10.54
N LEU A 205 18.49 5.46 -11.56
CA LEU A 205 17.82 4.69 -12.59
C LEU A 205 18.54 4.98 -13.92
N PRO A 206 19.77 4.46 -14.13
CA PRO A 206 20.61 4.84 -15.27
C PRO A 206 19.94 4.64 -16.63
N SER A 207 18.96 3.74 -16.71
CA SER A 207 18.31 3.33 -17.95
C SER A 207 16.89 3.89 -18.18
N LEU A 208 16.28 4.60 -17.23
CA LEU A 208 15.04 5.35 -17.50
C LEU A 208 15.32 6.66 -18.25
N MET A 209 16.55 7.18 -18.13
CA MET A 209 17.04 8.36 -18.84
C MET A 209 17.31 8.12 -20.34
N ALA A 210 17.25 6.88 -20.83
CA ALA A 210 17.63 6.52 -22.20
C ALA A 210 16.46 6.44 -23.21
N THR A 211 15.20 6.52 -22.75
CA THR A 211 14.02 6.47 -23.62
C THR A 211 13.33 7.83 -23.70
N THR A 212 12.73 8.17 -24.84
CA THR A 212 12.16 9.47 -25.28
C THR A 212 11.31 10.29 -24.29
N GLN A 213 10.92 9.73 -23.14
CA GLN A 213 10.46 10.49 -21.94
C GLN A 213 11.62 11.23 -21.23
N SER A 214 12.85 11.04 -21.71
CA SER A 214 14.07 11.59 -21.15
C SER A 214 14.24 13.08 -21.35
N LYS A 215 13.52 13.77 -22.25
CA LYS A 215 13.69 15.24 -22.33
C LYS A 215 13.10 15.94 -21.12
N ALA A 216 11.90 15.56 -20.68
CA ALA A 216 11.30 16.11 -19.46
C ALA A 216 12.09 15.69 -18.20
N PHE A 217 12.63 14.47 -18.17
CA PHE A 217 13.41 13.97 -17.04
C PHE A 217 14.88 14.44 -17.05
N ALA A 218 15.50 14.67 -18.21
CA ALA A 218 16.85 15.20 -18.37
C ALA A 218 16.90 16.71 -18.09
N ILE A 219 15.84 17.45 -18.46
CA ILE A 219 15.66 18.84 -18.01
C ILE A 219 15.43 18.87 -16.49
N ALA A 220 14.74 17.87 -15.93
CA ALA A 220 14.61 17.74 -14.49
C ALA A 220 15.95 17.45 -13.80
N SER A 221 16.81 16.61 -14.37
CA SER A 221 18.11 16.24 -13.80
C SER A 221 19.26 17.22 -14.11
N SER A 222 19.09 18.16 -15.05
CA SER A 222 20.04 19.26 -15.30
C SER A 222 19.80 20.50 -14.43
N LEU A 223 18.75 20.48 -13.61
CA LEU A 223 18.43 21.55 -12.65
C LEU A 223 19.15 21.28 -11.32
N PRO A 224 19.52 22.33 -10.57
CA PRO A 224 20.27 22.20 -9.31
C PRO A 224 19.61 21.20 -8.37
N ASN A 225 20.41 20.56 -7.54
CA ASN A 225 19.88 19.70 -6.49
C ASN A 225 18.90 20.54 -5.65
N ILE A 226 17.76 19.99 -5.24
CA ILE A 226 16.72 20.78 -4.56
C ILE A 226 17.23 21.39 -3.25
N TYR A 227 18.29 20.81 -2.70
CA TYR A 227 19.03 21.31 -1.53
C TYR A 227 19.95 22.51 -1.81
N GLU A 228 20.10 22.93 -3.08
CA GLU A 228 20.88 24.10 -3.53
C GLU A 228 19.98 25.29 -3.92
N LEU A 229 18.66 25.19 -3.69
CA LEU A 229 17.71 26.24 -4.06
C LEU A 229 17.52 27.21 -2.89
N ASP A 230 17.81 28.49 -3.12
CA ASP A 230 17.77 29.53 -2.09
C ASP A 230 16.36 30.08 -1.86
N THR A 231 15.42 29.82 -2.78
CA THR A 231 14.05 30.37 -2.69
C THR A 231 12.93 29.38 -3.04
N VAL A 232 11.79 29.55 -2.37
CA VAL A 232 10.54 28.82 -2.67
C VAL A 232 10.06 29.09 -4.11
N THR A 233 10.37 30.27 -4.66
CA THR A 233 10.03 30.65 -6.04
C THR A 233 10.79 29.83 -7.08
N GLU A 234 12.07 29.52 -6.83
CA GLU A 234 12.86 28.65 -7.71
C GLU A 234 12.37 27.20 -7.66
N PHE A 235 11.99 26.73 -6.48
CA PHE A 235 11.38 25.41 -6.31
C PHE A 235 10.05 25.28 -7.07
N VAL A 236 9.19 26.29 -6.97
CA VAL A 236 7.91 26.35 -7.70
C VAL A 236 8.16 26.43 -9.21
N ASN A 237 9.09 27.25 -9.68
CA ASN A 237 9.43 27.36 -11.10
C ASN A 237 9.98 26.04 -11.68
N ILE A 238 10.82 25.34 -10.94
CA ILE A 238 11.34 24.02 -11.34
C ILE A 238 10.21 22.99 -11.42
N LEU A 239 9.30 22.96 -10.44
CA LEU A 239 8.14 22.07 -10.46
C LEU A 239 7.17 22.42 -11.58
N THR A 240 6.89 23.71 -11.82
CA THR A 240 6.01 24.19 -12.89
C THR A 240 6.59 23.87 -14.26
N VAL A 241 7.90 24.07 -14.49
CA VAL A 241 8.57 23.70 -15.75
C VAL A 241 8.60 22.17 -15.92
N ARG A 242 8.88 21.40 -14.85
CA ARG A 242 8.86 19.93 -14.86
C ARG A 242 7.46 19.38 -15.16
N LEU A 243 6.41 19.99 -14.63
CA LEU A 243 5.01 19.64 -14.89
C LEU A 243 4.56 20.04 -16.30
N TYR A 244 4.91 21.24 -16.75
CA TYR A 244 4.53 21.77 -18.06
C TYR A 244 5.12 20.93 -19.20
N LEU A 245 6.37 20.48 -19.07
CA LEU A 245 7.03 19.60 -20.04
C LEU A 245 6.41 18.21 -20.11
N VAL A 246 5.94 17.66 -18.98
CA VAL A 246 5.22 16.38 -18.95
C VAL A 246 3.82 16.52 -19.56
N VAL A 247 3.14 17.63 -19.30
CA VAL A 247 1.75 17.89 -19.74
C VAL A 247 1.64 18.10 -21.25
N HIS A 248 2.59 18.82 -21.88
CA HIS A 248 2.54 19.15 -23.31
C HIS A 248 3.13 18.09 -24.24
N TYR A 249 4.02 17.22 -23.74
CA TYR A 249 4.62 16.19 -24.60
C TYR A 249 3.61 15.10 -24.99
N ASN A 250 2.75 14.68 -24.06
CA ASN A 250 1.70 13.67 -24.31
C ASN A 250 0.62 14.15 -25.31
N SER A 251 0.40 15.46 -25.43
CA SER A 251 -0.52 16.05 -26.41
C SER A 251 0.02 15.96 -27.85
N SER A 252 1.35 15.90 -28.03
CA SER A 252 1.97 15.79 -29.37
C SER A 252 2.00 14.34 -29.89
N VAL A 253 2.03 13.36 -28.98
CA VAL A 253 2.05 11.92 -29.33
C VAL A 253 0.65 11.40 -29.67
N ALA A 254 -0.40 11.94 -29.03
CA ALA A 254 -1.79 11.61 -29.36
C ALA A 254 -2.27 12.19 -30.71
N GLY A 255 -1.54 13.16 -31.29
CA GLY A 255 -1.88 13.81 -32.56
C GLY A 255 -1.28 13.16 -33.82
N HIS A 256 -0.53 12.07 -33.69
CA HIS A 256 0.11 11.36 -34.83
C HIS A 256 -0.52 9.98 -35.13
N GLY A 257 -1.76 9.78 -34.68
CA GLY A 257 -2.56 8.58 -34.95
C GLY A 257 -3.94 8.90 -35.51
N ALA A 258 -4.00 9.85 -36.44
CA ALA A 258 -5.14 10.10 -37.31
C ALA A 258 -4.69 10.01 -38.76
#